data_AF-A0A3L6R9Y0-F1
#
_entry.id   AF-A0A3L6R9Y0-F1
#
_cell.length_a   1.000
_cell.length_b   1.000
_cell.length_c   1.000
_cell.angle_alpha   90.00
_cell.angle_beta   90.00
_cell.angle_gamma   90.00
#
_symmetry.space_group_name_H-M   'P 1'
#
loop_
_entity.id
_entity.type
_entity.pdbx_description
1 polymer ?
#
loop_
_entity_poly.entity_id
_entity_poly.type
_entity_poly.pdbx_seq_one_letter_code
_entity_poly.pdbx_strand_id
1 'polypeptide(L)'
;MGLQGLVDWRGRPVNQKKHGGVKASLFIHFLGVMINIATIPMLFNLVSYLIGTMHMSIKDASTTATNFFGALFFFSFLGAFVSDSYINRFYTILTFAPIEITTSVFH
;
A
#
# COMPACT_ATOMS: atom_id res chain seq x y z
N MET A 1 -29.09 -7.71 -5.77
CA MET A 1 -29.56 -6.89 -6.92
C MET A 1 -28.60 -5.73 -7.26
N GLY A 2 -27.28 -5.83 -7.04
CA GLY A 2 -26.37 -4.66 -7.17
C GLY A 2 -25.21 -4.78 -8.17
N LEU A 3 -25.20 -5.75 -9.09
CA LEU A 3 -24.02 -6.07 -9.92
C LEU A 3 -24.25 -6.13 -11.43
N GLN A 4 -25.44 -5.77 -11.92
CA GLN A 4 -25.78 -5.91 -13.35
C GLN A 4 -24.98 -5.01 -14.31
N GLY A 5 -24.02 -4.20 -13.81
CA GLY A 5 -23.17 -3.35 -14.65
C GLY A 5 -21.68 -3.37 -14.29
N LEU A 6 -21.25 -4.18 -13.31
CA LEU A 6 -19.83 -4.25 -12.93
C LEU A 6 -19.13 -5.30 -13.79
N VAL A 7 -18.12 -4.85 -14.53
CA VAL A 7 -17.28 -5.66 -15.42
C VAL A 7 -15.89 -5.84 -14.80
N ASP A 8 -15.36 -7.05 -14.93
CA ASP A 8 -13.99 -7.42 -14.56
C ASP A 8 -12.97 -6.60 -15.37
N TRP A 9 -11.70 -6.59 -14.98
CA TRP A 9 -10.61 -5.91 -15.72
C TRP A 9 -10.43 -6.44 -17.16
N ARG A 10 -11.13 -7.51 -17.53
CA ARG A 10 -11.25 -8.09 -18.89
C ARG A 10 -12.59 -7.80 -19.59
N GLY A 11 -13.43 -6.90 -19.08
CA GLY A 11 -14.72 -6.53 -19.69
C GLY A 11 -15.83 -7.59 -19.57
N ARG A 12 -15.63 -8.63 -18.75
CA ARG A 12 -16.62 -9.70 -18.53
C ARG A 12 -17.49 -9.37 -17.31
N PRO A 13 -18.78 -9.77 -17.27
CA PRO A 13 -19.62 -9.52 -16.11
C PRO A 13 -19.02 -10.13 -14.84
N VAL A 14 -18.96 -9.34 -13.76
CA VAL A 14 -18.36 -9.73 -12.48
C VAL A 14 -19.14 -10.88 -11.86
N ASN A 15 -18.47 -12.01 -11.68
CA ASN A 15 -19.04 -13.17 -11.00
C ASN A 15 -18.64 -13.16 -9.51
N GLN A 16 -19.61 -12.93 -8.62
CA GLN A 16 -19.42 -12.84 -7.16
C GLN A 16 -18.73 -14.06 -6.54
N LYS A 17 -18.85 -15.24 -7.16
CA LYS A 17 -18.22 -16.47 -6.64
C LYS A 17 -16.72 -16.56 -6.97
N LYS A 18 -16.22 -15.76 -7.93
CA LYS A 18 -14.86 -15.88 -8.48
C LYS A 18 -14.03 -14.59 -8.38
N HIS A 19 -14.66 -13.42 -8.45
CA HIS A 19 -14.00 -12.11 -8.35
C HIS A 19 -14.36 -11.46 -7.01
N GLY A 20 -13.35 -11.16 -6.19
CA GLY A 20 -13.52 -10.49 -4.90
C GLY A 20 -14.28 -11.33 -3.87
N GLY A 21 -13.54 -12.18 -3.14
CA GLY A 21 -14.12 -13.07 -2.13
C GLY A 21 -13.82 -12.63 -0.69
N VAL A 22 -14.54 -13.25 0.26
CA VAL A 22 -14.33 -13.11 1.73
C VAL A 22 -12.86 -13.27 2.12
N LYS A 23 -12.11 -14.14 1.43
CA LYS A 23 -10.67 -14.36 1.67
C LYS A 23 -9.80 -13.13 1.39
N ALA A 24 -10.08 -12.40 0.30
CA ALA A 24 -9.31 -11.19 -0.05
C ALA A 24 -9.64 -10.04 0.91
N SER A 25 -10.92 -9.89 1.28
CA SER A 25 -11.35 -8.93 2.30
C SER A 25 -10.71 -9.22 3.66
N LEU A 26 -10.71 -10.48 4.09
CA LEU A 26 -10.08 -10.92 5.33
C LEU A 26 -8.57 -10.64 5.33
N PHE A 27 -7.89 -10.84 4.20
CA PHE A 27 -6.46 -10.52 4.07
C PHE A 27 -6.18 -9.03 4.26
N ILE A 28 -6.94 -8.16 3.59
CA ILE A 28 -6.79 -6.70 3.73
C ILE A 28 -7.09 -6.27 5.17
N HIS A 29 -8.13 -6.84 5.79
CA HIS A 29 -8.48 -6.55 7.17
C HIS A 29 -7.38 -6.97 8.15
N PHE A 30 -6.85 -8.18 7.99
CA PHE A 30 -5.74 -8.69 8.79
C PHE A 30 -4.50 -7.79 8.66
N LEU A 31 -4.16 -7.39 7.43
CA LEU A 31 -3.05 -6.47 7.19
C LEU A 31 -3.27 -5.13 7.91
N GLY A 32 -4.49 -4.58 7.85
CA GLY A 32 -4.85 -3.36 8.57
C GLY A 32 -4.68 -3.51 10.08
N VAL A 33 -5.11 -4.63 10.65
CA VAL A 33 -4.93 -4.92 12.09
C VAL A 33 -3.44 -5.02 12.45
N MET A 34 -2.63 -5.73 11.68
CA MET A 34 -1.18 -5.86 11.92
C MET A 34 -0.47 -4.50 11.91
N ILE A 35 -0.81 -3.63 10.96
CA ILE A 35 -0.25 -2.28 10.88
C ILE A 35 -0.62 -1.46 12.13
N ASN A 36 -1.87 -1.53 12.58
CA ASN A 36 -2.31 -0.82 13.78
C ASN A 36 -1.63 -1.34 15.06
N ILE A 37 -1.45 -2.67 15.17
CA ILE A 37 -0.74 -3.29 16.30
C ILE A 37 0.71 -2.78 16.41
N ALA A 38 1.40 -2.54 15.30
CA ALA A 38 2.74 -1.98 15.31
C ALA A 38 2.75 -0.45 15.55
N THR A 39 1.79 0.26 14.96
CA THR A 39 1.77 1.74 14.96
C THR A 39 1.34 2.33 16.30
N ILE A 40 0.37 1.72 16.99
CA ILE A 40 -0.15 2.24 18.26
C ILE A 40 0.93 2.28 19.36
N PRO A 41 1.68 1.21 19.66
CA PRO A 41 2.73 1.25 20.67
C PRO A 41 3.85 2.23 20.32
N MET A 42 4.16 2.35 19.03
CA MET A 42 5.17 3.26 18.51
C MET A 42 4.80 4.72 18.75
N LEU A 43 3.54 5.08 18.52
CA LEU A 43 3.03 6.42 18.83
C LEU A 43 3.16 6.78 20.31
N PHE A 44 2.85 5.83 21.21
CA PHE A 44 2.85 6.09 22.65
C PHE A 44 4.25 6.03 23.28
N ASN A 45 5.12 5.12 22.83
CA ASN A 45 6.39 4.85 23.52
C ASN A 45 7.59 5.53 22.88
N LEU A 46 7.52 6.00 21.63
CA LEU A 46 8.69 6.55 20.94
C LEU A 46 9.31 7.74 21.70
N VAL A 47 8.51 8.70 22.15
CA VAL A 47 9.03 9.89 22.87
C VAL A 47 9.63 9.49 24.22
N SER A 48 8.94 8.63 24.98
CA SER A 48 9.45 8.10 26.25
C SER A 48 10.75 7.32 26.08
N TYR A 49 10.88 6.57 24.98
CA TYR A 49 12.09 5.84 24.63
C TYR A 49 13.26 6.78 24.32
N LEU A 50 13.02 7.84 23.54
CA LEU A 50 14.04 8.86 23.20
C LEU A 50 14.54 9.60 24.44
N ILE A 51 13.64 9.94 25.37
CA ILE A 51 13.99 10.62 26.63
C ILE A 51 14.71 9.65 27.57
N GLY A 52 14.15 8.45 27.79
CA GLY A 52 14.63 7.53 28.80
C GLY A 52 15.90 6.76 28.40
N THR A 53 15.96 6.26 27.17
CA THR A 53 17.03 5.36 26.71
C THR A 53 18.12 6.09 25.94
N MET A 54 17.74 7.04 25.07
CA MET A 54 18.70 7.86 24.32
C MET A 54 19.15 9.12 25.06
N HIS A 55 18.64 9.36 26.28
CA HIS A 55 18.99 10.51 27.12
C HIS A 55 18.89 11.86 26.39
N MET A 56 17.91 11.99 25.49
CA MET A 56 17.66 13.24 24.78
C MET A 56 16.91 14.23 25.68
N SER A 57 17.13 15.53 25.45
CA SER A 57 16.31 16.55 26.11
C SER A 57 14.85 16.46 25.62
N ILE A 58 13.88 16.88 26.45
CA ILE A 58 12.45 16.83 26.11
C ILE A 58 12.17 17.59 24.78
N LYS A 59 12.90 18.69 24.55
CA LYS A 59 12.78 19.50 23.33
C LYS A 59 13.26 18.71 22.12
N ASP A 60 14.45 18.12 22.20
CA ASP A 60 15.05 17.39 21.08
C ASP A 60 14.28 16.10 20.78
N ALA A 61 13.85 15.35 21.80
CA ALA A 61 13.07 14.13 21.65
C ALA A 61 11.74 14.38 20.93
N SER A 62 11.03 15.47 21.28
CA SER A 62 9.78 15.84 20.62
C SER A 62 10.00 16.20 19.14
N THR A 63 11.03 17.00 18.84
CA THR A 63 11.38 17.35 17.45
C THR A 63 11.77 16.13 16.63
N THR A 64 12.57 15.20 17.18
CA THR A 64 12.94 13.96 16.51
C THR A 64 11.73 13.06 16.25
N ALA A 65 10.84 12.92 17.24
CA ALA A 65 9.60 12.15 17.06
C ALA A 65 8.71 12.75 15.98
N THR A 66 8.49 14.07 15.99
CA THR A 66 7.70 14.76 14.95
C THR A 66 8.30 14.61 13.56
N ASN A 67 9.63 14.80 13.42
CA ASN A 67 10.31 14.62 12.14
C ASN A 67 10.18 13.18 11.63
N PHE A 68 10.26 12.21 12.53
CA PHE A 68 10.11 10.80 12.20
C PHE A 68 8.68 10.46 11.76
N PHE A 69 7.64 10.92 12.46
CA PHE A 69 6.24 10.75 11.99
C PHE A 69 5.99 11.47 10.67
N GLY A 70 6.56 12.66 10.47
CA GLY A 70 6.51 13.37 9.20
C GLY A 70 7.11 12.56 8.05
N ALA A 71 8.26 11.91 8.28
CA ALA A 71 8.87 11.02 7.30
C ALA A 71 8.01 9.78 7.00
N LEU A 72 7.35 9.18 8.00
CA LEU A 72 6.43 8.05 7.78
C LEU A 72 5.25 8.44 6.88
N PHE A 73 4.64 9.60 7.10
CA PHE A 73 3.55 10.08 6.25
C PHE A 73 4.02 10.35 4.82
N PHE A 74 5.19 10.96 4.66
CA PHE A 74 5.80 11.17 3.35
C PHE A 74 6.05 9.82 2.64
N PHE A 75 6.56 8.82 3.34
CA PHE A 75 6.81 7.50 2.78
C PHE A 75 5.52 6.77 2.42
N SER A 76 4.44 6.94 3.21
CA SER A 76 3.12 6.40 2.88
C SER A 76 2.56 7.02 1.60
N PHE A 77 2.71 8.34 1.44
CA PHE A 77 2.30 9.03 0.21
C PHE A 77 3.12 8.55 -0.99
N LEU A 78 4.44 8.44 -0.83
CA LEU A 78 5.33 7.92 -1.87
C LEU A 78 4.96 6.47 -2.24
N GLY A 79 4.68 5.62 -1.25
CA GLY A 79 4.24 4.24 -1.45
C GLY A 79 2.93 4.15 -2.22
N ALA A 80 1.94 5.00 -1.88
CA ALA A 80 0.69 5.08 -2.64
C ALA A 80 0.94 5.53 -4.09
N PHE A 81 1.75 6.57 -4.29
CA PHE A 81 2.10 7.05 -5.63
C PHE A 81 2.80 5.97 -6.47
N VAL A 82 3.74 5.23 -5.88
CA VAL A 82 4.44 4.13 -6.55
C VAL A 82 3.49 2.96 -6.86
N SER A 83 2.60 2.62 -5.93
CA SER A 83 1.58 1.59 -6.13
C SER A 83 0.67 1.94 -7.32
N ASP A 84 0.18 3.18 -7.39
CA ASP A 84 -0.75 3.58 -8.43
C ASP A 84 -0.05 3.78 -9.79
N SER A 85 1.14 4.38 -9.79
CA SER A 85 1.83 4.80 -11.01
C SER A 85 2.72 3.74 -11.62
N TYR A 86 3.41 2.93 -10.80
CA TYR A 86 4.40 1.98 -11.29
C TYR A 86 3.92 0.54 -11.23
N ILE A 87 3.21 0.09 -10.19
CA ILE A 87 2.77 -1.31 -10.14
C ILE A 87 1.74 -1.56 -11.25
N ASN A 88 0.71 -0.73 -11.37
CA ASN A 88 -0.27 -0.86 -12.46
C ASN A 88 0.36 -0.68 -13.85
N ARG A 89 1.24 0.32 -14.02
CA ARG A 89 1.91 0.56 -15.30
C ARG A 89 2.90 -0.53 -15.67
N PHE A 90 3.62 -1.09 -14.71
CA PHE A 90 4.55 -2.20 -14.91
C PHE A 90 3.82 -3.45 -15.41
N TYR A 91 2.65 -3.78 -14.83
CA TYR A 91 1.84 -4.89 -15.34
C TYR A 91 1.34 -4.66 -16.77
N THR A 92 0.98 -3.41 -17.13
CA THR A 92 0.61 -3.07 -18.52
C THR A 92 1.80 -3.19 -19.46
N ILE A 93 2.97 -2.64 -19.11
CA ILE A 93 4.18 -2.75 -19.95
C ILE A 93 4.59 -4.22 -20.12
N LEU A 94 4.59 -5.00 -19.04
CA LEU A 94 4.98 -6.41 -19.06
C LEU A 94 4.08 -7.27 -19.94
N THR A 95 2.79 -6.92 -20.07
CA THR A 95 1.84 -7.66 -20.91
C THR A 95 1.86 -7.20 -22.37
N PHE A 96 2.04 -5.90 -22.63
CA PHE A 96 2.00 -5.35 -23.99
C PHE A 96 3.35 -5.41 -24.73
N ALA A 97 4.48 -5.26 -24.04
CA ALA A 97 5.81 -5.26 -24.69
C ALA A 97 6.12 -6.56 -25.46
N PRO A 98 5.83 -7.77 -24.96
CA PRO A 98 6.05 -9.01 -25.73
C PRO A 98 5.13 -9.13 -26.95
N ILE A 99 3.90 -8.60 -26.86
CA ILE A 99 2.93 -8.62 -27.95
C ILE A 99 3.45 -7.75 -29.10
N GLU A 100 3.92 -6.54 -28.78
CA GLU A 100 4.49 -5.60 -29.75
C GLU A 100 5.73 -6.18 -30.46
N ILE A 101 6.65 -6.78 -29.70
CA ILE A 101 7.86 -7.42 -30.23
C ILE A 101 7.49 -8.58 -31.17
N THR A 102 6.47 -9.37 -30.81
CA THR A 102 6.05 -10.50 -31.66
C THR A 102 5.46 -9.98 -32.98
N THR A 103 4.63 -8.94 -32.94
CA THR A 103 4.03 -8.36 -34.15
C THR A 103 5.05 -7.71 -35.09
N SER A 104 6.13 -7.13 -34.56
CA SER A 104 7.16 -6.48 -35.39
C SER A 104 8.15 -7.48 -36.03
N VAL A 105 8.28 -8.69 -35.49
CA VAL A 105 9.15 -9.75 -36.05
C VAL A 105 8.50 -10.51 -37.21
N PHE A 106 7.16 -10.49 -37.32
CA PHE A 106 6.41 -11.13 -38.41
C PHE A 106 6.11 -10.22 -39.61
N HIS A 107 6.72 -9.03 -39.66
CA HIS A 107 6.72 -8.11 -40.79
C HIS A 107 8.14 -7.88 -41.27
#